data_AF-A0A645J4N1-F1
#
_entry.id   AF-A0A645J4N1-F1
#
_cell.length_a   1.000
_cell.length_b   1.000
_cell.length_c   1.000
_cell.angle_alpha   90.00
_cell.angle_beta   90.00
_cell.angle_gamma   90.00
#
_symmetry.space_group_name_H-M   'P 1'
#
loop_
_entity.id
_entity.type
_entity.pdbx_description
1 polymer ?
#
loop_
_entity_poly.entity_id
_entity_poly.type
_entity_poly.pdbx_seq_one_letter_code
_entity_poly.pdbx_strand_id
1 'polypeptide(L)' 'MGRFEIKETEFEQAWNTMCAWLTESGYQPSNSPTYEYYHNDYSEDAEHKFIVDICIPIKPL' A
#
# COMPACT_ATOMS: atom_id res chain seq x y z
N MET A 1 2.08 7.63 -0.56
CA MET A 1 1.83 6.62 0.49
C MET A 1 0.32 6.46 0.60
N GLY A 2 -0.17 5.23 0.66
CA GLY A 2 -1.57 4.95 0.98
C GLY A 2 -1.65 4.06 2.22
N ARG A 3 -2.56 4.39 3.15
CA ARG A 3 -2.82 3.64 4.38
C ARG A 3 -4.09 2.80 4.22
N PHE A 4 -4.01 1.54 4.63
CA PHE A 4 -5.09 0.57 4.50
C PHE A 4 -5.29 -0.19 5.82
N GLU A 5 -6.55 -0.52 6.11
CA GLU A 5 -6.95 -1.47 7.15
C GLU A 5 -7.68 -2.61 6.43
N ILE A 6 -6.99 -3.73 6.22
CA ILE A 6 -7.40 -4.77 5.26
C ILE A 6 -7.15 -6.18 5.79
N LYS A 7 -7.90 -7.16 5.28
CA LYS A 7 -7.67 -8.58 5.51
C LYS A 7 -6.60 -9.15 4.57
N GLU A 8 -6.15 -10.37 4.86
CA GLU A 8 -5.18 -11.10 4.04
C GLU A 8 -5.58 -11.22 2.55
N THR A 9 -6.89 -11.25 2.26
CA THR A 9 -7.43 -11.38 0.90
C THR A 9 -7.55 -10.06 0.14
N GLU A 10 -7.31 -8.92 0.79
CA GLU A 10 -7.61 -7.58 0.26
C GLU A 10 -6.36 -6.83 -0.22
N PHE A 11 -5.16 -7.41 -0.07
CA PHE A 11 -3.90 -6.79 -0.50
C PHE A 11 -3.86 -6.47 -1.99
N GLU A 12 -4.36 -7.38 -2.84
CA GLU A 12 -4.41 -7.14 -4.28
C GLU A 12 -5.20 -5.87 -4.60
N GLN A 13 -6.36 -5.69 -3.96
CA GLN A 13 -7.22 -4.52 -4.17
C GLN A 13 -6.55 -3.23 -3.67
N ALA A 14 -5.83 -3.28 -2.54
CA ALA A 14 -5.08 -2.15 -2.01
C ALA A 14 -3.94 -1.73 -2.97
N TRP A 15 -3.17 -2.70 -3.48
CA TRP A 15 -2.13 -2.46 -4.50
C TRP A 15 -2.71 -1.91 -5.80
N ASN A 16 -3.80 -2.48 -6.30
CA ASN A 16 -4.49 -2.01 -7.50
C ASN A 16 -4.96 -0.56 -7.35
N THR A 17 -5.45 -0.18 -6.17
CA THR A 17 -5.84 1.20 -5.86
C THR A 17 -4.64 2.16 -5.95
N MET A 18 -3.49 1.77 -5.39
CA MET A 18 -2.26 2.56 -5.45
C MET A 18 -1.73 2.70 -6.89
N CYS A 19 -1.77 1.62 -7.68
CA CYS A 19 -1.37 1.63 -9.08
C CYS A 19 -2.31 2.50 -9.94
N ALA A 20 -3.62 2.40 -9.75
CA ALA A 20 -4.60 3.23 -10.45
C ALA A 20 -4.35 4.72 -10.16
N TRP A 21 -4.21 5.08 -8.88
CA TRP A 21 -3.85 6.45 -8.49
C TRP A 21 -2.56 6.92 -9.18
N LEU A 22 -1.52 6.07 -9.22
CA LEU A 22 -0.25 6.45 -9.83
C LEU A 22 -0.41 6.82 -11.31
N THR A 23 -1.22 6.07 -12.07
CA THR A 23 -1.45 6.35 -13.50
C THR A 23 -2.11 7.71 -13.77
N GLU A 24 -2.86 8.23 -12.80
CA GLU A 24 -3.58 9.51 -12.91
C GLU A 24 -2.83 10.67 -12.21
N SER A 25 -1.81 10.36 -11.42
CA SER A 25 -1.16 11.32 -10.51
C SER A 25 -0.21 12.31 -11.19
N GLY A 26 0.20 12.07 -12.45
CA GLY A 26 1.25 12.85 -13.12
C GLY A 26 2.66 12.56 -12.59
N TYR A 27 2.84 11.43 -11.89
CA TYR A 27 4.13 10.94 -11.43
C TYR A 27 4.45 9.57 -12.03
N GLN A 28 5.73 9.19 -12.00
CA GLN A 28 6.22 7.87 -12.38
C GLN A 28 6.95 7.21 -11.21
N PRO A 29 7.05 5.86 -11.19
CA PRO A 29 7.92 5.18 -10.24
C PRO A 29 9.35 5.73 -10.26
N SER A 30 9.92 5.95 -9.09
CA SER A 30 11.36 6.23 -8.95
C SER A 30 12.16 4.93 -8.98
N ASN A 31 13.48 5.02 -8.90
CA ASN A 31 14.36 3.85 -8.86
C ASN A 31 14.44 3.19 -7.46
N SER A 32 13.74 3.73 -6.46
CA SER A 32 13.72 3.17 -5.10
C SER A 32 12.68 2.05 -4.99
N PRO A 33 12.92 1.02 -4.15
CA PRO A 33 12.01 -0.10 -4.01
C PRO A 33 10.67 0.31 -3.38
N THR A 34 9.60 -0.32 -3.83
CA THR A 34 8.32 -0.26 -3.12
C THR A 34 8.39 -1.11 -1.86
N TYR A 35 7.65 -0.72 -0.83
CA TYR A 35 7.61 -1.46 0.43
C TYR A 35 6.26 -1.30 1.12
N GLU A 36 6.00 -2.25 2.03
CA GLU A 36 4.84 -2.28 2.91
C GLU A 36 5.34 -2.05 4.34
N TYR A 37 4.69 -1.15 5.07
CA TYR A 37 4.99 -0.91 6.48
C TYR A 37 3.79 -1.33 7.32
N TYR A 38 3.98 -2.37 8.14
CA TYR A 38 2.97 -2.97 9.00
C TYR A 38 2.97 -2.29 10.37
N HIS A 39 1.82 -1.77 10.82
CA HIS A 39 1.68 -1.06 12.09
C HIS A 39 1.19 -1.95 13.24
N ASN A 40 0.73 -3.15 12.96
CA ASN A 40 0.22 -4.09 13.95
C ASN A 40 0.67 -5.53 13.66
N ASP A 41 0.62 -6.36 14.69
CA ASP A 41 0.65 -7.81 14.54
C ASP A 41 -0.76 -8.30 14.22
N TYR A 42 -0.90 -8.92 13.05
CA TYR A 42 -2.17 -9.50 12.58
C TYR A 42 -2.73 -10.57 13.53
N SER A 43 -1.84 -11.32 14.19
CA SER A 43 -2.24 -12.43 15.07
C SER A 43 -2.82 -11.96 16.41
N GLU A 44 -2.52 -10.73 16.80
CA GLU A 44 -3.03 -10.12 18.04
C GLU A 44 -4.30 -9.27 17.79
N ASP A 45 -4.62 -8.97 16.53
CA ASP A 45 -5.79 -8.18 16.16
C ASP A 45 -7.07 -9.02 16.22
N ALA A 46 -8.06 -8.55 16.99
CA ALA A 46 -9.32 -9.29 17.20
C ALA A 46 -10.10 -9.54 15.89
N GLU A 47 -9.97 -8.64 14.91
CA GLU A 47 -10.63 -8.75 13.62
C GLU A 47 -9.75 -9.37 12.53
N HIS A 48 -8.50 -9.73 12.88
CA HIS A 48 -7.49 -10.25 11.96
C HIS A 48 -7.34 -9.32 10.75
N LYS A 49 -7.12 -8.03 11.01
CA LYS A 49 -6.83 -7.03 9.98
C LYS A 49 -5.39 -6.56 10.07
N PHE A 50 -4.81 -6.26 8.91
CA PHE A 50 -3.54 -5.57 8.77
C PHE A 50 -3.79 -4.07 8.68
N ILE A 51 -3.08 -3.31 9.50
CA ILE A 51 -2.93 -1.86 9.36
C ILE A 51 -1.60 -1.64 8.64
N VAL A 52 -1.66 -1.36 7.33
CA VAL A 52 -0.49 -1.34 6.45
C VAL A 52 -0.43 -0.04 5.65
N ASP A 53 0.78 0.51 5.53
CA ASP A 53 1.08 1.57 4.58
C ASP A 53 1.78 0.98 3.36
N ILE A 54 1.17 1.14 2.18
CA ILE A 54 1.79 0.81 0.89
C ILE A 54 2.53 2.05 0.39
N CYS A 55 3.84 1.89 0.18
CA CYS A 55 4.73 2.96 -0.23
C CYS A 55 5.29 2.69 -1.63
N ILE A 56 4.88 3.53 -2.58
CA ILE A 56 5.46 3.59 -3.93
C ILE A 56 6.32 4.85 -4.01
N PRO A 57 7.65 4.72 -4.11
CA PRO A 57 8.52 5.87 -4.35
C PRO A 57 8.28 6.45 -5.75
N ILE A 58 8.02 7.75 -5.83
CA ILE A 58 7.68 8.44 -7.08
C ILE A 58 8.70 9.52 -7.42
N LYS A 59 8.78 9.88 -8.70
CA LYS A 59 9.47 11.06 -9.23
C LYS A 59 8.54 11.78 -10.22
N PRO A 60 8.71 13.09 -10.44
CA PRO A 60 7.95 13.81 -11.47
C PRO A 60 8.07 13.10 -12.83
N LEU A 61 6.97 13.08 -13.60
CA LEU A 61 6.98 12.56 -14.97
C LEU A 61 7.89 13.40 -15.87
#